data_AF-B8LL78-F1
#
_entry.id   AF-B8LL78-F1
#
_cell.length_a   1.000
_cell.length_b   1.000
_cell.length_c   1.000
_cell.angle_alpha   90.00
_cell.angle_beta   90.00
_cell.angle_gamma   90.00
#
_symmetry.space_group_name_H-M   'P 1'
#
loop_
_entity.id
_entity.type
_entity.pdbx_description
1 polymer ?
#
loop_
_entity_poly.entity_id
_entity_poly.type
_entity_poly.pdbx_seq_one_letter_code
_entity_poly.pdbx_strand_id
1 'polypeptide(L)'
;MIPITAHCINFDCNTQLSNAQHEHEDASDHQNFHYFSKVSLPPLGARDIRMNLRKYIISPYDTIYRCWNTFLIILVVYCAWINPFELGFIDEPKPGALFIADIVIDIFFAIDIVVTFFVAYVDDKTQQIEDNPKRIAVRYISTWFIFDITSTVPFQPFSYIFTGKFGSGLSYNLLNLLRLWRLRRVKSLFTRLEKDIRFSYFWVRCARLICVTLFAVHCAGCMYYLLAERYPDRNKTWIGSLGLISENKVYGSAIYALYIGPLQL
;
A
#
# COMPACT_ATOMS: atom_id res chain seq x y z
N MET A 1 -83.90 -0.56 25.71
CA MET A 1 -84.06 -1.97 25.26
C MET A 1 -83.24 -2.10 23.97
N ILE A 2 -82.18 -2.92 24.02
CA ILE A 2 -81.29 -3.36 22.90
C ILE A 2 -82.16 -4.16 21.88
N PRO A 3 -81.96 -4.19 20.53
CA PRO A 3 -80.75 -4.66 19.78
C PRO A 3 -80.32 -3.82 18.54
N ILE A 4 -79.03 -3.71 18.15
CA ILE A 4 -78.05 -4.61 17.48
C ILE A 4 -78.31 -4.86 15.98
N THR A 5 -77.33 -4.44 15.13
CA THR A 5 -76.72 -5.01 13.88
C THR A 5 -76.33 -3.84 12.92
N ALA A 6 -75.05 -3.49 12.68
CA ALA A 6 -73.93 -4.14 11.96
C ALA A 6 -73.92 -3.90 10.42
N HIS A 7 -72.72 -3.60 9.87
CA HIS A 7 -72.31 -3.27 8.48
C HIS A 7 -72.60 -1.82 7.99
N CYS A 8 -71.74 -1.07 7.29
CA CYS A 8 -70.50 -1.31 6.53
C CYS A 8 -69.73 0.05 6.41
N ILE A 9 -68.44 0.12 6.77
CA ILE A 9 -67.27 0.22 5.86
C ILE A 9 -67.03 1.61 5.21
N ASN A 10 -65.98 2.27 5.73
CA ASN A 10 -64.91 3.02 5.05
C ASN A 10 -65.22 3.67 3.68
N PHE A 11 -65.34 4.99 3.71
CA PHE A 11 -64.82 5.87 2.66
C PHE A 11 -64.50 7.23 3.34
N ASP A 12 -63.51 7.96 2.86
CA ASP A 12 -63.10 9.31 3.32
C ASP A 12 -62.01 9.46 4.40
N CYS A 13 -61.08 8.50 4.51
CA CYS A 13 -59.75 8.78 5.10
C CYS A 13 -58.61 8.80 4.06
N ASN A 14 -58.81 8.20 2.88
CA ASN A 14 -57.79 8.13 1.83
C ASN A 14 -57.66 9.42 0.99
N THR A 15 -58.69 10.24 0.93
CA THR A 15 -58.72 11.41 0.02
C THR A 15 -57.91 12.59 0.56
N GLN A 16 -57.70 12.68 1.89
CA GLN A 16 -56.87 13.70 2.53
C GLN A 16 -55.37 13.33 2.55
N LEU A 17 -55.03 12.03 2.66
CA LEU A 17 -53.63 11.57 2.59
C LEU A 17 -53.04 11.69 1.17
N SER A 18 -53.85 11.47 0.13
CA SER A 18 -53.40 11.56 -1.27
C SER A 18 -52.92 12.95 -1.66
N ASN A 19 -53.51 14.01 -1.11
CA ASN A 19 -53.11 15.39 -1.43
C ASN A 19 -51.87 15.85 -0.65
N ALA A 20 -51.63 15.32 0.55
CA ALA A 20 -50.41 15.60 1.33
C ALA A 20 -49.18 14.82 0.83
N GLN A 21 -49.38 13.67 0.18
CA GLN A 21 -48.29 12.91 -0.44
C GLN A 21 -47.86 13.52 -1.79
N HIS A 22 -48.78 14.11 -2.54
CA HIS A 22 -48.46 14.69 -3.85
C HIS A 22 -47.60 15.98 -3.76
N GLU A 23 -47.78 16.81 -2.72
CA GLU A 23 -46.92 17.99 -2.53
C GLU A 23 -45.51 17.64 -2.01
N HIS A 24 -45.34 16.47 -1.38
CA HIS A 24 -44.07 16.07 -0.79
C HIS A 24 -43.14 15.32 -1.76
N GLU A 25 -43.70 14.72 -2.82
CA GLU A 25 -42.92 14.06 -3.89
C GLU A 25 -42.30 15.09 -4.86
N ASP A 26 -43.03 16.15 -5.23
CA ASP A 26 -42.54 17.17 -6.18
C ASP A 26 -41.39 18.04 -5.62
N ALA A 27 -41.31 18.21 -4.29
CA ALA A 27 -40.21 18.96 -3.67
C ALA A 27 -38.91 18.14 -3.56
N SER A 28 -39.01 16.81 -3.53
CA SER A 28 -37.86 15.91 -3.35
C SER A 28 -37.10 15.66 -4.66
N ASP A 29 -37.80 15.69 -5.80
CA ASP A 29 -37.20 15.42 -7.10
C ASP A 29 -36.44 16.65 -7.64
N HIS A 30 -36.94 17.86 -7.35
CA HIS A 30 -36.24 19.10 -7.70
C HIS A 30 -34.93 19.30 -6.92
N GLN A 31 -34.82 18.78 -5.68
CA GLN A 31 -33.58 18.85 -4.90
C GLN A 31 -32.53 17.82 -5.35
N ASN A 32 -32.96 16.61 -5.74
CA ASN A 32 -32.06 15.60 -6.29
C ASN A 32 -31.46 16.03 -7.65
N PHE A 33 -32.24 16.70 -8.50
CA PHE A 33 -31.75 17.22 -9.78
C PHE A 33 -30.72 18.35 -9.60
N HIS A 34 -30.90 19.19 -8.57
CA HIS A 34 -29.98 20.28 -8.27
C HIS A 34 -28.70 19.82 -7.54
N TYR A 35 -28.72 18.64 -6.91
CA TYR A 35 -27.54 17.97 -6.34
C TYR A 35 -26.76 17.18 -7.40
N PHE A 36 -27.46 16.50 -8.32
CA PHE A 36 -26.84 15.87 -9.49
C PHE A 36 -26.19 16.89 -10.44
N SER A 37 -26.67 18.13 -10.47
CA SER A 37 -26.04 19.22 -11.22
C SER A 37 -24.79 19.81 -10.55
N LYS A 38 -24.47 19.41 -9.30
CA LYS A 38 -23.20 19.74 -8.63
C LYS A 38 -22.17 18.62 -8.69
N VAL A 39 -22.52 17.47 -9.25
CA VAL A 39 -21.51 16.52 -9.76
C VAL A 39 -20.91 17.18 -10.99
N SER A 40 -19.68 17.66 -10.84
CA SER A 40 -18.86 18.25 -11.89
C SER A 40 -18.65 17.23 -13.02
N LEU A 41 -19.62 17.14 -13.91
CA LEU A 41 -19.39 16.62 -15.24
C LEU A 41 -18.54 17.69 -15.95
N PRO A 42 -17.34 17.36 -16.45
CA PRO A 42 -16.65 18.25 -17.37
C PRO A 42 -17.59 18.51 -18.57
N PRO A 43 -17.54 19.72 -19.16
CA PRO A 43 -18.49 20.13 -20.18
C PRO A 43 -18.59 19.08 -21.29
N LEU A 44 -19.82 18.69 -21.59
CA LEU A 44 -20.27 17.72 -22.59
C LEU A 44 -20.05 18.25 -24.03
N GLY A 45 -18.84 18.73 -24.29
CA GLY A 45 -18.27 19.07 -25.59
C GLY A 45 -16.87 18.49 -25.78
N ALA A 46 -16.30 17.80 -24.77
CA ALA A 46 -15.03 17.09 -24.88
C ALA A 46 -15.21 15.68 -25.49
N ARG A 47 -15.93 15.57 -26.62
CA ARG A 47 -15.82 14.41 -27.51
C ARG A 47 -14.54 14.62 -28.32
N ASP A 48 -13.53 13.79 -28.06
CA ASP A 48 -12.23 13.81 -28.73
C ASP A 48 -11.30 15.00 -28.46
N ILE A 49 -11.07 15.36 -27.20
CA ILE A 49 -9.67 15.62 -26.84
C ILE A 49 -9.00 14.26 -26.75
N ARG A 50 -8.71 13.70 -27.93
CA ARG A 50 -7.58 12.81 -28.12
C ARG A 50 -6.38 13.66 -27.69
N MET A 51 -6.11 13.69 -26.39
CA MET A 51 -5.03 14.46 -25.82
C MET A 51 -3.83 14.03 -26.62
N ASN A 52 -3.29 14.96 -27.40
CA ASN A 52 -2.16 14.69 -28.27
C ASN A 52 -0.93 14.62 -27.36
N LEU A 53 -0.93 13.64 -26.44
CA LEU A 53 0.23 13.26 -25.69
C LEU A 53 1.26 12.88 -26.75
N ARG A 54 2.45 13.47 -26.61
CA ARG A 54 3.60 13.03 -27.38
C ARG A 54 3.68 11.50 -27.33
N LYS A 55 3.97 10.89 -28.48
CA LYS A 55 3.97 9.43 -28.73
C LYS A 55 4.79 8.58 -27.74
N TYR A 56 5.60 9.22 -26.88
CA TYR A 56 6.49 8.59 -25.90
C TYR A 56 6.11 8.86 -24.44
N ILE A 57 4.92 9.40 -24.17
CA ILE A 57 4.47 9.74 -22.81
C ILE A 57 3.31 8.85 -22.43
N ILE A 58 3.47 8.17 -21.29
CA ILE A 58 2.45 7.27 -20.74
C ILE A 58 1.44 8.11 -19.97
N SER A 59 0.16 7.90 -20.25
CA SER A 59 -0.90 8.56 -19.50
C SER A 59 -1.01 7.92 -18.12
N PRO A 60 -1.12 8.70 -17.03
CA PRO A 60 -1.35 8.15 -15.69
C PRO A 60 -2.68 7.39 -15.59
N TYR A 61 -3.58 7.57 -16.57
CA TYR A 61 -4.87 6.88 -16.67
C TYR A 61 -4.82 5.62 -17.54
N ASP A 62 -3.67 5.17 -18.00
CA ASP A 62 -3.56 3.91 -18.76
C ASP A 62 -3.81 2.69 -17.87
N THR A 63 -4.60 1.73 -18.36
CA THR A 63 -4.89 0.46 -17.67
C THR A 63 -3.63 -0.37 -17.46
N ILE A 64 -2.72 -0.36 -18.44
CA ILE A 64 -1.44 -1.07 -18.37
C ILE A 64 -0.56 -0.48 -17.27
N TYR A 65 -0.46 0.85 -17.19
CA TYR A 65 0.32 1.51 -16.14
C TYR A 65 -0.27 1.27 -14.73
N ARG A 66 -1.60 1.26 -14.61
CA ARG A 66 -2.25 0.85 -13.36
C ARG A 66 -1.91 -0.59 -12.97
N CYS A 67 -1.95 -1.52 -13.93
CA CYS A 67 -1.58 -2.91 -13.69
C CYS A 67 -0.11 -3.03 -13.25
N TRP A 68 0.80 -2.33 -13.93
CA TRP A 68 2.21 -2.24 -13.56
C TRP A 68 2.41 -1.73 -12.13
N ASN A 69 1.73 -0.64 -11.75
CA ASN A 69 1.83 -0.10 -10.39
C ASN A 69 1.29 -1.09 -9.34
N THR A 70 0.19 -1.80 -9.63
CA THR A 70 -0.32 -2.86 -8.74
C THR A 70 0.67 -4.01 -8.60
N PHE A 71 1.28 -4.45 -9.70
CA PHE A 71 2.33 -5.47 -9.68
C PHE A 71 3.51 -5.04 -8.79
N LEU A 72 4.00 -3.81 -8.94
CA LEU A 72 5.08 -3.29 -8.09
C LEU A 72 4.71 -3.22 -6.61
N ILE A 73 3.46 -2.89 -6.28
CA ILE A 73 2.98 -2.91 -4.89
C ILE A 73 3.07 -4.32 -4.31
N ILE A 74 2.72 -5.35 -5.07
CA ILE A 74 2.86 -6.75 -4.64
C ILE A 74 4.33 -7.09 -4.37
N LEU A 75 5.24 -6.67 -5.26
CA LEU A 75 6.69 -6.84 -5.07
C LEU A 75 7.18 -6.13 -3.79
N VAL A 76 6.71 -4.90 -3.53
CA VAL A 76 7.05 -4.16 -2.30
C VAL A 76 6.58 -4.89 -1.06
N VAL A 77 5.36 -5.44 -1.06
CA VAL A 77 4.84 -6.19 0.10
C VAL A 77 5.67 -7.45 0.34
N TYR A 78 6.06 -8.16 -0.71
CA TYR A 78 6.96 -9.30 -0.61
C TYR A 78 8.31 -8.91 0.00
N CYS A 79 8.97 -7.87 -0.52
CA CYS A 79 10.23 -7.38 0.06
C CYS A 79 10.07 -6.94 1.51
N ALA A 80 8.98 -6.26 1.85
CA ALA A 80 8.74 -5.82 3.22
C ALA A 80 8.71 -7.00 4.19
N TRP A 81 8.17 -8.16 3.77
CA TRP A 81 8.16 -9.36 4.62
C TRP A 81 9.52 -10.04 4.70
N ILE A 82 10.20 -10.19 3.57
CA ILE A 82 11.48 -10.92 3.46
C ILE A 82 12.64 -10.14 4.09
N ASN A 83 12.72 -8.82 3.91
CA ASN A 83 13.84 -8.01 4.42
C ASN A 83 14.11 -8.17 5.94
N PRO A 84 13.12 -8.03 6.85
CA PRO A 84 13.36 -8.25 8.29
C PRO A 84 13.68 -9.72 8.60
N PHE A 85 13.15 -10.66 7.83
CA PHE A 85 13.46 -12.09 7.98
C PHE A 85 14.91 -12.39 7.59
N GLU A 86 15.36 -11.88 6.44
CA GLU A 86 16.76 -11.99 5.99
C GLU A 86 17.70 -11.38 7.03
N LEU A 87 17.36 -10.20 7.55
CA LEU A 87 18.17 -9.51 8.55
C LEU A 87 18.27 -10.29 9.87
N GLY A 88 17.20 -10.94 10.32
CA GLY A 88 17.16 -11.65 11.58
C GLY A 88 17.74 -13.07 11.52
N PHE A 89 17.46 -13.84 10.46
CA PHE A 89 17.73 -15.28 10.42
C PHE A 89 18.87 -15.69 9.48
N ILE A 90 19.33 -14.79 8.61
CA ILE A 90 20.35 -15.08 7.60
C ILE A 90 21.58 -14.21 7.88
N ASP A 91 22.51 -14.76 8.68
CA ASP A 91 23.76 -14.08 9.03
C ASP A 91 24.76 -13.97 7.87
N GLU A 92 24.70 -14.89 6.91
CA GLU A 92 25.57 -14.90 5.73
C GLU A 92 24.75 -14.88 4.44
N PRO A 93 24.97 -13.89 3.55
CA PRO A 93 24.35 -13.86 2.22
C PRO A 93 24.91 -15.00 1.37
N LYS A 94 24.33 -16.18 1.52
CA LYS A 94 24.69 -17.33 0.69
C LYS A 94 24.08 -17.13 -0.70
N PRO A 95 24.83 -17.40 -1.77
CA PRO A 95 24.29 -17.39 -3.13
C PRO A 95 23.26 -18.51 -3.25
N GLY A 96 22.00 -18.18 -3.02
CA GLY A 96 20.86 -19.08 -3.02
C GLY A 96 19.66 -18.46 -3.74
N ALA A 97 18.52 -19.17 -3.71
CA ALA A 97 17.31 -18.74 -4.42
C ALA A 97 16.79 -17.36 -3.97
N LEU A 98 16.92 -17.03 -2.67
CA LEU A 98 16.50 -15.73 -2.13
C LEU A 98 17.32 -14.57 -2.70
N PHE A 99 18.65 -14.72 -2.75
CA PHE A 99 19.54 -13.70 -3.34
C PHE A 99 19.23 -13.43 -4.81
N ILE A 100 18.94 -14.47 -5.59
CA ILE A 100 18.54 -14.32 -7.01
C ILE A 100 17.20 -13.58 -7.09
N ALA A 101 16.24 -13.93 -6.25
CA ALA A 101 14.94 -13.26 -6.20
C ALA A 101 15.09 -11.76 -5.87
N ASP A 102 15.95 -11.40 -4.91
CA ASP A 102 16.19 -10.02 -4.54
C ASP A 102 16.81 -9.21 -5.68
N ILE A 103 17.77 -9.78 -6.42
CA ILE A 103 18.33 -9.14 -7.63
C ILE A 103 17.24 -8.91 -8.67
N VAL A 104 16.40 -9.92 -8.94
CA VAL A 104 15.32 -9.81 -9.93
C VAL A 104 14.35 -8.69 -9.54
N ILE A 105 13.99 -8.61 -8.26
CA ILE A 105 13.08 -7.59 -7.75
C ILE A 105 13.72 -6.19 -7.86
N ASP A 106 15.00 -6.05 -7.53
CA ASP A 106 15.70 -4.77 -7.68
C ASP A 106 15.80 -4.32 -9.15
N ILE A 107 15.92 -5.25 -10.11
CA ILE A 107 15.84 -4.94 -11.54
C ILE A 107 14.46 -4.37 -11.91
N PHE A 108 13.37 -4.95 -11.42
CA PHE A 108 12.02 -4.41 -11.66
C PHE A 108 11.85 -3.00 -11.11
N PHE A 109 12.39 -2.72 -9.93
CA PHE A 109 12.37 -1.37 -9.36
C PHE A 109 13.26 -0.39 -10.14
N ALA A 110 14.41 -0.84 -10.66
CA ALA A 110 15.25 -0.02 -11.54
C ALA A 110 14.50 0.34 -12.84
N ILE A 111 13.79 -0.62 -13.45
CA ILE A 111 12.94 -0.37 -14.62
C ILE A 111 11.85 0.64 -14.29
N ASP A 112 11.23 0.53 -13.11
CA ASP A 112 10.18 1.47 -12.70
C ASP A 112 10.67 2.91 -12.53
N ILE A 113 11.89 3.12 -12.04
CA ILE A 113 12.50 4.46 -11.99
C ILE A 113 12.57 5.03 -13.41
N VAL A 114 13.02 4.24 -14.39
CA VAL A 114 13.08 4.65 -15.80
C VAL A 114 11.68 4.96 -16.35
N VAL A 115 10.70 4.10 -16.10
CA VAL A 115 9.30 4.31 -16.53
C VAL A 115 8.73 5.59 -15.93
N THR A 116 9.03 5.90 -14.66
CA THR A 116 8.54 7.09 -13.95
C THR A 116 8.98 8.39 -14.62
N PHE A 117 10.12 8.43 -15.32
CA PHE A 117 10.54 9.59 -16.11
C PHE A 117 9.66 9.85 -17.34
N PHE A 118 8.97 8.83 -17.85
CA PHE A 118 8.10 8.91 -19.04
C PHE A 118 6.61 9.06 -18.71
N VAL A 119 6.25 9.09 -17.42
CA VAL A 119 4.85 9.21 -16.98
C VAL A 119 4.48 10.69 -16.81
N ALA A 120 3.38 11.11 -17.43
CA ALA A 120 2.87 12.47 -17.27
C ALA A 120 2.33 12.69 -15.84
N TYR A 121 2.49 13.90 -15.31
CA TYR A 121 1.87 14.31 -14.05
C TYR A 121 0.75 15.33 -14.28
N VAL A 122 -0.24 15.34 -13.39
CA VAL A 122 -1.27 16.38 -13.33
C VAL A 122 -0.75 17.46 -12.39
N ASP A 123 -0.67 18.70 -12.88
CA ASP A 123 -0.27 19.83 -12.02
C ASP A 123 -1.44 20.19 -11.09
N ASP A 124 -1.20 20.21 -9.78
CA ASP A 124 -2.21 20.52 -8.77
C ASP A 124 -2.79 21.93 -8.96
N LYS A 125 -2.01 22.89 -9.49
CA LYS A 125 -2.40 24.30 -9.62
C LYS A 125 -3.23 24.57 -10.88
N THR A 126 -2.86 23.97 -12.01
CA THR A 126 -3.52 24.22 -13.29
C THR A 126 -4.53 23.13 -13.65
N GLN A 127 -4.54 22.00 -12.93
CA GLN A 127 -5.34 20.80 -13.22
C GLN A 127 -5.17 20.30 -14.66
N GLN A 128 -4.07 20.68 -15.31
CA GLN A 128 -3.71 20.26 -16.67
C GLN A 128 -2.60 19.22 -16.60
N ILE A 129 -2.62 18.29 -17.56
CA ILE A 129 -1.58 17.26 -17.71
C ILE A 129 -0.38 17.93 -18.38
N GLU A 130 0.74 17.99 -17.67
CA GLU A 130 2.01 18.46 -18.23
C GLU A 130 2.70 17.28 -18.92
N ASP A 131 2.88 17.41 -20.23
CA ASP A 131 3.52 16.41 -21.09
C ASP A 131 4.99 16.77 -21.40
N ASN A 132 5.57 17.77 -20.74
CA ASN A 132 6.96 18.14 -21.01
C ASN A 132 7.94 17.25 -20.21
N PRO A 133 8.70 16.34 -20.87
CA PRO A 133 9.60 15.42 -20.18
C PRO A 133 10.68 16.14 -19.37
N LYS A 134 11.10 17.34 -19.77
CA LYS A 134 12.09 18.12 -19.02
C LYS A 134 11.53 18.59 -17.67
N ARG A 135 10.28 19.05 -17.64
CA ARG A 135 9.62 19.48 -16.39
C ARG A 135 9.32 18.30 -15.48
N ILE A 136 8.88 17.18 -16.07
CA ILE A 136 8.66 15.91 -15.37
C ILE A 136 9.96 15.46 -14.69
N ALA A 137 11.07 15.40 -15.44
CA ALA A 137 12.36 14.96 -14.94
C ALA A 137 12.89 15.87 -13.82
N VAL A 138 12.84 17.20 -13.98
CA VAL A 138 13.34 18.14 -12.95
C VAL A 138 12.56 17.99 -11.64
N ARG A 139 11.22 17.91 -11.71
CA ARG A 139 10.38 17.73 -10.51
C ARG A 139 10.66 16.39 -9.81
N TYR A 140 10.80 15.32 -10.59
CA TYR A 140 11.06 13.98 -10.04
C TYR A 140 12.47 13.89 -9.42
N ILE A 141 13.49 14.39 -10.12
CA ILE A 141 14.88 14.45 -9.63
C ILE A 141 14.98 15.21 -8.31
N SER A 142 14.28 16.36 -8.21
CA SER A 142 14.34 17.19 -7.02
C SER A 142 13.59 16.63 -5.80
N THR A 143 12.61 15.75 -5.98
CA THR A 143 11.70 15.37 -4.89
C THR A 143 11.88 13.92 -4.43
N TRP A 144 11.98 12.98 -5.38
CA TRP A 144 11.83 11.54 -5.07
C TRP A 144 13.01 10.69 -5.55
N PHE A 145 13.71 11.12 -6.60
CA PHE A 145 14.76 10.34 -7.27
C PHE A 145 15.90 9.91 -6.36
N ILE A 146 16.42 10.81 -5.51
CA ILE A 146 17.54 10.48 -4.59
C ILE A 146 17.15 9.32 -3.69
N PHE A 147 15.94 9.36 -3.12
CA PHE A 147 15.48 8.30 -2.24
C PHE A 147 15.14 7.01 -2.99
N ASP A 148 14.57 7.10 -4.18
CA ASP A 148 14.23 5.93 -5.00
C ASP A 148 15.50 5.20 -5.47
N ILE A 149 16.54 5.92 -5.90
CA ILE A 149 17.87 5.34 -6.21
C ILE A 149 18.48 4.72 -4.96
N THR A 150 18.53 5.47 -3.85
CA THR A 150 19.15 4.98 -2.62
C THR A 150 18.46 3.70 -2.14
N SER A 151 17.15 3.57 -2.31
CA SER A 151 16.41 2.34 -1.98
C SER A 151 16.59 1.20 -2.99
N THR A 152 17.17 1.47 -4.16
CA THR A 152 17.31 0.53 -5.28
C THR A 152 18.73 0.04 -5.50
N VAL A 153 19.73 0.71 -4.94
CA VAL A 153 21.11 0.24 -5.00
C VAL A 153 21.30 -0.90 -3.99
N PRO A 154 21.64 -2.13 -4.44
CA PRO A 154 21.94 -3.23 -3.54
C PRO A 154 23.35 -3.04 -2.96
N PHE A 155 23.44 -2.37 -1.80
CA PHE A 155 24.73 -1.99 -1.19
C PHE A 155 25.60 -3.19 -0.78
N GLN A 156 25.00 -4.32 -0.39
CA GLN A 156 25.73 -5.54 -0.01
C GLN A 156 26.57 -6.12 -1.17
N PRO A 157 25.99 -6.51 -2.33
CA PRO A 157 26.77 -7.03 -3.45
C PRO A 157 27.70 -5.98 -4.07
N PHE A 158 27.34 -4.70 -4.03
CA PHE A 158 28.23 -3.63 -4.49
C PHE A 158 29.51 -3.55 -3.64
N SER A 159 29.38 -3.65 -2.30
CA SER A 159 30.53 -3.68 -1.40
C SER A 159 31.43 -4.91 -1.60
N TYR A 160 30.83 -6.06 -1.91
CA TYR A 160 31.55 -7.30 -2.21
C TYR A 160 32.39 -7.17 -3.49
N ILE A 161 31.83 -6.57 -4.55
CA ILE A 161 32.52 -6.35 -5.82
C ILE A 161 33.67 -5.33 -5.66
N PHE A 162 33.47 -4.25 -4.90
CA PHE A 162 34.47 -3.17 -4.77
C PHE A 162 35.60 -3.49 -3.78
N THR A 163 35.29 -4.13 -2.65
CA THR A 163 36.26 -4.37 -1.57
C THR A 163 36.75 -5.82 -1.52
N GLY A 164 36.11 -6.74 -2.25
CA GLY A 164 36.44 -8.18 -2.23
C GLY A 164 36.12 -8.88 -0.91
N LYS A 165 35.48 -8.17 0.03
CA LYS A 165 35.02 -8.68 1.32
C LYS A 165 33.53 -8.39 1.43
N PHE A 166 32.75 -9.37 1.90
CA PHE A 166 31.42 -9.05 2.39
C PHE A 166 31.57 -8.10 3.56
N GLY A 167 31.02 -6.89 3.43
CA GLY A 167 30.90 -5.97 4.55
C GLY A 167 29.96 -6.58 5.60
N SER A 168 30.48 -7.44 6.46
CA SER A 168 29.72 -8.13 7.52
C SER A 168 29.49 -7.21 8.74
N GLY A 169 29.14 -5.95 8.47
CA GLY A 169 28.90 -4.92 9.47
C GLY A 169 27.42 -4.60 9.60
N LEU A 170 26.98 -4.31 10.82
CA LEU A 170 25.62 -3.87 11.13
C LEU A 170 25.17 -2.70 10.21
N SER A 171 26.10 -1.84 9.81
CA SER A 171 25.85 -0.75 8.86
C SER A 171 25.30 -1.22 7.52
N TYR A 172 25.83 -2.31 6.94
CA TYR A 172 25.37 -2.83 5.65
C TYR A 172 23.97 -3.45 5.77
N ASN A 173 23.67 -4.10 6.91
CA ASN A 173 22.33 -4.60 7.20
C ASN A 173 21.32 -3.45 7.39
N LEU A 174 21.73 -2.35 8.02
CA LEU A 174 20.92 -1.12 8.12
C LEU A 174 20.69 -0.47 6.76
N LEU A 175 21.66 -0.51 5.85
CA LEU A 175 21.45 -0.02 4.47
C LEU A 175 20.45 -0.89 3.71
N ASN A 176 20.41 -2.22 3.95
CA ASN A 176 19.40 -3.10 3.35
C ASN A 176 17.97 -2.71 3.78
N LEU A 177 17.79 -2.23 5.02
CA LEU A 177 16.51 -1.69 5.51
C LEU A 177 16.03 -0.44 4.76
N LEU A 178 16.91 0.29 4.04
CA LEU A 178 16.48 1.42 3.20
C LEU A 178 15.50 1.00 2.11
N ARG A 179 15.51 -0.28 1.70
CA ARG A 179 14.51 -0.85 0.78
C ARG A 179 13.08 -0.72 1.32
N LEU A 180 12.87 -0.68 2.64
CA LEU A 180 11.56 -0.47 3.26
C LEU A 180 10.95 0.89 2.94
N TRP A 181 11.75 1.88 2.51
CA TRP A 181 11.25 3.17 2.03
C TRP A 181 10.19 3.02 0.93
N ARG A 182 10.30 1.95 0.11
CA ARG A 182 9.35 1.63 -0.97
C ARG A 182 7.94 1.33 -0.45
N LEU A 183 7.75 1.00 0.85
CA LEU A 183 6.44 0.84 1.50
C LEU A 183 5.55 2.09 1.39
N ARG A 184 6.13 3.27 1.11
CA ARG A 184 5.35 4.46 0.73
C ARG A 184 4.35 4.17 -0.40
N ARG A 185 4.69 3.29 -1.35
CA ARG A 185 3.79 2.89 -2.45
C ARG A 185 2.54 2.18 -1.93
N VAL A 186 2.71 1.29 -0.95
CA VAL A 186 1.60 0.60 -0.27
C VAL A 186 0.73 1.60 0.50
N LYS A 187 1.34 2.57 1.19
CA LYS A 187 0.59 3.67 1.84
C LYS A 187 -0.25 4.45 0.82
N SER A 188 0.33 4.78 -0.34
CA SER A 188 -0.38 5.48 -1.42
C SER A 188 -1.57 4.66 -1.93
N LEU A 189 -1.42 3.33 -2.07
CA LEU A 189 -2.52 2.44 -2.43
C LEU A 189 -3.67 2.53 -1.42
N PHE A 190 -3.39 2.41 -0.12
CA PHE A 190 -4.43 2.52 0.90
C PHE A 190 -5.12 3.89 0.87
N THR A 191 -4.39 4.98 0.66
CA THR A 191 -4.98 6.32 0.49
C THR A 191 -5.89 6.40 -0.74
N ARG A 192 -5.57 5.68 -1.82
CA ARG A 192 -6.43 5.60 -3.02
C ARG A 192 -7.68 4.76 -2.75
N LEU A 193 -7.53 3.62 -2.08
CA LEU A 193 -8.65 2.75 -1.71
C LEU A 193 -9.60 3.43 -0.72
N GLU A 194 -9.09 4.24 0.21
CA GLU A 194 -9.89 4.99 1.18
C GLU A 194 -10.74 6.10 0.52
N LYS A 195 -10.34 6.54 -0.68
CA LYS A 195 -11.08 7.52 -1.51
C LYS A 195 -12.02 6.85 -2.52
N ASP A 196 -11.94 5.54 -2.72
CA ASP A 196 -12.80 4.82 -3.65
C ASP A 196 -14.16 4.52 -3.01
N ILE A 197 -15.23 5.09 -3.58
CA ILE A 197 -16.61 4.99 -3.10
C ILE A 197 -17.11 3.53 -3.12
N ARG A 198 -16.51 2.66 -3.93
CA ARG A 198 -16.91 1.26 -4.04
C ARG A 198 -16.57 0.44 -2.80
N PHE A 199 -15.61 0.89 -2.00
CA PHE A 199 -15.23 0.23 -0.76
C PHE A 199 -15.74 1.03 0.43
N SER A 200 -16.35 0.34 1.40
CA SER A 200 -16.73 1.01 2.64
C SER A 200 -15.46 1.45 3.38
N TYR A 201 -15.42 2.74 3.69
CA TYR A 201 -14.31 3.42 4.37
C TYR A 201 -13.86 2.66 5.64
N PHE A 202 -14.83 2.14 6.41
CA PHE A 202 -14.56 1.38 7.63
C PHE A 202 -13.70 0.14 7.35
N TRP A 203 -14.05 -0.66 6.35
CA TRP A 203 -13.33 -1.88 6.01
C TRP A 203 -11.91 -1.59 5.52
N VAL A 204 -11.73 -0.58 4.68
CA VAL A 204 -10.39 -0.16 4.22
C VAL A 204 -9.52 0.27 5.39
N ARG A 205 -10.10 1.01 6.34
CA ARG A 205 -9.39 1.47 7.54
C ARG A 205 -8.99 0.31 8.45
N CYS A 206 -9.89 -0.65 8.68
CA CYS A 206 -9.61 -1.86 9.45
C CYS A 206 -8.53 -2.71 8.79
N ALA A 207 -8.63 -2.95 7.48
CA ALA A 207 -7.63 -3.70 6.72
C ALA A 207 -6.25 -3.04 6.83
N ARG A 208 -6.18 -1.71 6.66
CA ARG A 208 -4.94 -0.94 6.82
C ARG A 208 -4.32 -1.11 8.21
N LEU A 209 -5.15 -1.04 9.26
CA LEU A 209 -4.67 -1.22 10.63
C LEU A 209 -4.13 -2.63 10.86
N ILE A 210 -4.87 -3.66 10.43
CA ILE A 210 -4.47 -5.06 10.55
C ILE A 210 -3.14 -5.30 9.83
N CYS A 211 -2.98 -4.83 8.58
CA CYS A 211 -1.74 -4.97 7.84
C CYS A 211 -0.56 -4.31 8.55
N VAL A 212 -0.73 -3.10 9.09
CA VAL A 212 0.32 -2.39 9.82
C VAL A 212 0.69 -3.11 11.10
N THR A 213 -0.29 -3.58 11.87
CA THR A 213 -0.06 -4.32 13.11
C THR A 213 0.67 -5.64 12.86
N LEU A 214 0.24 -6.42 11.86
CA LEU A 214 0.91 -7.67 11.50
C LEU A 214 2.36 -7.44 11.08
N PHE A 215 2.61 -6.41 10.27
CA PHE A 215 3.96 -6.02 9.86
C PHE A 215 4.82 -5.59 11.05
N ALA A 216 4.26 -4.82 11.98
CA ALA A 216 4.97 -4.37 13.18
C ALA A 216 5.35 -5.55 14.09
N VAL A 217 4.43 -6.48 14.33
CA VAL A 217 4.69 -7.69 15.14
C VAL A 217 5.76 -8.57 14.48
N HIS A 218 5.72 -8.74 13.16
CA HIS A 218 6.76 -9.45 12.41
C HIS A 218 8.13 -8.79 12.55
N CYS A 219 8.22 -7.48 12.34
CA CYS A 219 9.47 -6.73 12.48
C CYS A 219 10.02 -6.78 13.91
N ALA A 220 9.15 -6.63 14.92
CA ALA A 220 9.53 -6.72 16.33
C ALA A 220 10.07 -8.12 16.67
N GLY A 221 9.42 -9.18 16.20
CA GLY A 221 9.87 -10.56 16.39
C GLY A 221 11.25 -10.80 15.75
N CYS A 222 11.45 -10.35 14.50
CA CYS A 222 12.74 -10.47 13.81
C CYS A 222 13.86 -9.70 14.53
N MET A 223 13.57 -8.47 14.99
CA MET A 223 14.53 -7.64 15.74
C MET A 223 14.89 -8.28 17.09
N TYR A 224 13.92 -8.87 17.77
CA TYR A 224 14.13 -9.53 19.07
C TYR A 224 14.98 -10.80 18.93
N TYR A 225 14.79 -11.55 17.84
CA TYR A 225 15.65 -12.68 17.49
C TYR A 225 17.08 -12.23 17.17
N LEU A 226 17.26 -11.21 16.33
CA LEU A 226 18.56 -10.63 16.02
C LEU A 226 19.32 -10.21 17.29
N LEU A 227 18.61 -9.55 18.23
CA LEU A 227 19.20 -9.11 19.49
C LEU A 227 19.68 -10.29 20.35
N ALA A 228 18.93 -11.39 20.35
CA ALA A 228 19.30 -12.61 21.08
C ALA A 228 20.50 -13.31 20.45
N GLU A 229 20.55 -13.43 19.13
CA GLU A 229 21.69 -14.02 18.42
C GLU A 229 22.98 -13.22 18.60
N ARG A 230 22.88 -11.89 18.66
CA ARG A 230 24.03 -11.00 18.84
C ARG A 230 24.48 -10.85 20.30
N TYR A 231 23.73 -11.39 21.26
CA TYR A 231 24.11 -11.31 22.68
C TYR A 231 25.33 -12.19 22.98
N PRO A 232 26.35 -11.70 23.74
CA PRO A 232 27.58 -12.44 23.98
C PRO A 232 27.37 -13.80 24.63
N ASP A 233 26.42 -13.87 25.57
CA ASP A 233 26.05 -15.10 26.29
C ASP A 233 24.76 -15.68 25.72
N ARG A 234 24.85 -16.49 24.64
CA ARG A 234 23.68 -17.11 23.99
C ARG A 234 22.78 -17.87 24.97
N ASN A 235 23.34 -18.50 26.00
CA ASN A 235 22.61 -19.27 27.01
C ASN A 235 21.81 -18.42 28.03
N LYS A 236 22.12 -17.13 28.16
CA LYS A 236 21.39 -16.19 29.06
C LYS A 236 20.26 -15.45 28.36
N THR A 237 20.04 -15.74 27.09
CA THR A 237 18.93 -15.17 26.32
C THR A 237 17.66 -15.98 26.54
N TRP A 238 16.50 -15.36 26.31
CA TRP A 238 15.20 -16.03 26.35
C TRP A 238 15.13 -17.25 25.41
N ILE A 239 15.85 -17.23 24.28
CA ILE A 239 15.91 -18.36 23.33
C ILE A 239 16.83 -19.48 23.84
N GLY A 240 17.92 -19.10 24.54
CA GLY A 240 18.86 -20.04 25.14
C GLY A 240 18.33 -20.75 26.39
N SER A 241 17.56 -20.04 27.22
CA SER A 241 16.92 -20.65 28.41
C SER A 241 15.85 -21.67 28.04
N LEU A 242 15.24 -21.53 26.85
CA LEU A 242 14.23 -22.45 26.32
C LEU A 242 14.83 -23.65 25.55
N GLY A 243 16.15 -23.74 25.39
CA GLY A 243 16.82 -24.84 24.68
C GLY A 243 16.57 -24.89 23.16
N LEU A 244 15.93 -23.86 22.60
CA LEU A 244 15.54 -23.78 21.18
C LEU A 244 16.71 -23.52 20.23
N ILE A 245 17.93 -23.34 20.76
CA ILE A 245 19.15 -23.12 19.98
C ILE A 245 19.65 -24.41 19.30
N SER A 246 19.32 -25.61 19.81
CA SER A 246 19.94 -26.86 19.33
C SER A 246 19.23 -27.57 18.17
N GLU A 247 17.95 -27.27 17.93
CA GLU A 247 17.22 -27.81 16.78
C GLU A 247 17.00 -26.69 15.76
N ASN A 248 17.41 -26.90 14.50
CA ASN A 248 17.24 -26.02 13.34
C ASN A 248 15.76 -25.65 13.01
N LYS A 249 14.99 -25.17 13.99
CA LYS A 249 13.59 -24.78 13.86
C LYS A 249 13.52 -23.27 13.87
N VAL A 250 14.08 -22.67 12.81
CA VAL A 250 13.87 -21.27 12.40
C VAL A 250 12.39 -20.88 12.55
N TYR A 251 11.49 -21.78 12.17
CA TYR A 251 10.04 -21.63 12.31
C TYR A 251 9.55 -21.60 13.76
N GLY A 252 10.13 -22.40 14.67
CA GLY A 252 9.75 -22.44 16.08
C GLY A 252 10.17 -21.18 16.83
N SER A 253 11.39 -20.68 16.56
CA SER A 253 11.88 -19.41 17.11
C SER A 253 11.13 -18.20 16.56
N ALA A 254 10.78 -18.21 15.26
CA ALA A 254 9.98 -17.16 14.64
C ALA A 254 8.55 -17.09 15.22
N ILE A 255 7.90 -18.25 15.41
CA ILE A 255 6.57 -18.32 16.03
C ILE A 255 6.64 -17.87 17.50
N TYR A 256 7.61 -18.33 18.29
CA TYR A 256 7.73 -17.87 19.69
C TYR A 256 8.03 -16.37 19.80
N ALA A 257 8.89 -15.82 18.94
CA ALA A 257 9.18 -14.37 18.92
C ALA A 257 7.95 -13.54 18.52
N LEU A 258 7.11 -14.04 17.59
CA LEU A 258 5.87 -13.38 17.17
C LEU A 258 4.77 -13.40 18.23
N TYR A 259 4.63 -14.52 18.96
CA TYR A 259 3.48 -14.76 19.85
C TYR A 259 3.75 -14.49 21.33
N ILE A 260 4.98 -14.68 21.83
CA ILE A 260 5.29 -14.61 23.28
C ILE A 260 6.19 -13.42 23.63
N GLY A 261 7.02 -12.93 22.71
CA GLY A 261 7.87 -11.74 22.93
C GLY A 261 7.12 -10.48 23.39
N PRO A 262 5.97 -10.11 22.80
CA PRO A 262 5.21 -8.92 23.22
C PRO A 262 4.46 -9.06 24.55
N LEU A 263 4.28 -10.28 25.05
CA LEU A 263 3.44 -10.58 26.22
C LEU A 263 4.23 -10.60 27.55
N GLN A 264 5.56 -10.44 27.50
CA GLN A 264 6.46 -10.49 28.67
C GLN A 264 7.03 -9.11 29.06
N LEU A 265 6.49 -8.02 28.51
CA LEU A 265 6.64 -6.63 28.98
C LEU A 265 5.49 -6.28 29.91
#